data_AF-A0A9E1MTN3-F1
#
_entry.id   AF-A0A9E1MTN3-F1
#
_cell.length_a   1.000
_cell.length_b   1.000
_cell.length_c   1.000
_cell.angle_alpha   90.00
_cell.angle_beta   90.00
_cell.angle_gamma   90.00
#
_symmetry.space_group_name_H-M   'P 1'
#
loop_
_entity.id
_entity.type
_entity.pdbx_description
1 polymer ?
#
loop_
_entity_poly.entity_id
_entity_poly.type
_entity_poly.pdbx_seq_one_letter_code
_entity_poly.pdbx_strand_id
1 'polypeptide(L)'
;MSLQQQLQKITSRIDLRLSRAAQEIMLRTKEQLEKSVDNLWYATYSPTDYNRTYELLDAVSGKVVKNSKGNYTIEVYFDESFMSSKSSTYGWGTHSGFDGGDFRSGLIDSIIHGMRGSRTNPRYGESTNVIEVVRQEAERYANSILKKYI
;
A
#
# COMPACT_ATOMS: atom_id res chain seq x y z
N MET A 1 -0.95 -42.22 -10.53
CA MET A 1 -0.56 -40.92 -9.94
C MET A 1 -0.36 -41.15 -8.45
N SER A 2 0.83 -40.89 -7.91
CA SER A 2 1.16 -41.16 -6.50
C SER A 2 0.47 -40.16 -5.56
N LEU A 3 0.34 -40.52 -4.28
CA LEU A 3 -0.16 -39.62 -3.24
C LEU A 3 0.62 -38.30 -3.21
N GLN A 4 1.94 -38.37 -3.38
CA GLN A 4 2.82 -37.19 -3.42
C GLN A 4 2.50 -36.28 -4.63
N GLN A 5 2.23 -36.85 -5.80
CA GLN A 5 1.82 -36.10 -6.98
C GLN A 5 0.44 -35.44 -6.80
N GLN A 6 -0.50 -36.14 -6.13
CA GLN A 6 -1.83 -35.59 -5.82
C GLN A 6 -1.74 -34.42 -4.83
N LEU A 7 -0.95 -34.57 -3.76
CA LEU A 7 -0.69 -33.52 -2.77
C LEU A 7 -0.05 -32.30 -3.43
N GLN A 8 0.94 -32.50 -4.28
CA GLN A 8 1.59 -31.40 -5.00
C GLN A 8 0.61 -30.65 -5.90
N LYS A 9 -0.26 -31.37 -6.63
CA LYS A 9 -1.31 -30.76 -7.46
C LYS A 9 -2.33 -29.95 -6.65
N ILE A 10 -2.69 -30.41 -5.45
CA ILE A 10 -3.60 -29.68 -4.55
C ILE A 10 -2.91 -28.42 -4.05
N THR A 11 -1.67 -28.52 -3.56
CA THR A 11 -0.89 -27.39 -3.06
C THR A 11 -0.72 -26.31 -4.12
N SER A 12 -0.32 -26.68 -5.35
CA SER A 12 -0.17 -25.71 -6.45
C SER A 12 -1.48 -25.00 -6.81
N ARG A 13 -2.63 -25.66 -6.66
CA ARG A 13 -3.94 -25.02 -6.88
C ARG A 13 -4.28 -24.03 -5.77
N ILE A 14 -3.95 -24.36 -4.53
CA ILE A 14 -4.13 -23.45 -3.37
C ILE A 14 -3.23 -22.23 -3.55
N ASP A 15 -1.94 -22.44 -3.87
CA ASP A 15 -0.99 -21.36 -4.10
C ASP A 15 -1.47 -20.42 -5.22
N LEU A 16 -1.96 -20.96 -6.35
CA LEU A 16 -2.50 -20.15 -7.44
C LEU A 16 -3.71 -19.32 -7.02
N ARG A 17 -4.63 -19.89 -6.22
CA ARG A 17 -5.81 -19.16 -5.72
C ARG A 17 -5.41 -18.04 -4.77
N LEU A 18 -4.46 -18.30 -3.88
CA LEU A 18 -3.95 -17.30 -2.94
C LEU A 18 -3.21 -16.18 -3.67
N SER A 19 -2.40 -16.49 -4.67
CA SER A 19 -1.74 -15.45 -5.49
C SER A 19 -2.75 -14.56 -6.22
N ARG A 20 -3.84 -15.14 -6.74
CA ARG A 20 -4.93 -14.36 -7.34
C ARG A 20 -5.65 -13.48 -6.33
N ALA A 21 -5.93 -14.01 -5.13
CA ALA A 21 -6.52 -13.24 -4.05
C ALA A 21 -5.62 -12.08 -3.62
N ALA A 22 -4.31 -12.33 -3.46
CA ALA A 22 -3.33 -11.31 -3.13
C ALA A 22 -3.28 -10.19 -4.17
N GLN A 23 -3.31 -10.54 -5.46
CA GLN A 23 -3.35 -9.55 -6.54
C GLN A 23 -4.65 -8.72 -6.51
N GLU A 24 -5.81 -9.34 -6.29
CA GLU A 24 -7.09 -8.61 -6.21
C GLU A 24 -7.14 -7.69 -4.98
N ILE A 25 -6.64 -8.14 -3.82
CA ILE A 25 -6.54 -7.33 -2.60
C ILE A 25 -5.59 -6.15 -2.83
N MET A 26 -4.41 -6.37 -3.43
CA MET A 26 -3.45 -5.32 -3.77
C MET A 26 -4.07 -4.25 -4.66
N LEU A 27 -4.74 -4.64 -5.75
CA LEU A 27 -5.38 -3.69 -6.67
C LEU A 27 -6.44 -2.83 -5.97
N ARG A 28 -7.32 -3.45 -5.16
CA ARG A 28 -8.32 -2.69 -4.40
C ARG A 28 -7.71 -1.79 -3.33
N THR A 29 -6.61 -2.21 -2.72
CA THR A 29 -5.87 -1.39 -1.76
C THR A 29 -5.26 -0.17 -2.46
N LYS A 30 -4.68 -0.35 -3.65
CA LYS A 30 -4.18 0.74 -4.49
C LYS A 30 -5.29 1.72 -4.87
N GLU A 31 -6.44 1.23 -5.36
CA GLU A 31 -7.59 2.07 -5.70
C GLU A 31 -8.10 2.88 -4.49
N GLN A 32 -8.14 2.27 -3.31
CA GLN A 32 -8.56 2.96 -2.10
C GLN A 32 -7.53 3.99 -1.64
N LEU A 33 -6.24 3.69 -1.79
CA LEU A 33 -5.16 4.62 -1.49
C LEU A 33 -5.25 5.84 -2.41
N GLU A 34 -5.41 5.64 -3.71
CA GLU A 34 -5.60 6.71 -4.70
C GLU A 34 -6.77 7.61 -4.32
N LYS A 35 -7.96 7.04 -4.08
CA LYS A 35 -9.13 7.80 -3.65
C LYS A 35 -8.90 8.57 -2.35
N SER A 36 -8.19 7.99 -1.40
CA SER A 36 -7.95 8.60 -0.09
C SER A 36 -6.95 9.74 -0.19
N VAL A 37 -5.88 9.55 -0.97
CA VAL A 37 -4.89 10.60 -1.27
C VAL A 37 -5.55 11.75 -2.03
N ASP A 38 -6.33 11.46 -3.08
CA ASP A 38 -7.04 12.49 -3.84
C ASP A 38 -8.00 13.30 -2.95
N ASN A 39 -8.86 12.61 -2.20
CA ASN A 39 -9.88 13.26 -1.39
C ASN A 39 -9.32 14.01 -0.18
N LEU A 40 -8.33 13.45 0.51
CA LEU A 40 -7.83 14.02 1.76
C LEU A 40 -6.68 15.00 1.54
N TRP A 41 -5.87 14.80 0.51
CA TRP A 41 -4.64 15.58 0.33
C TRP A 41 -4.71 16.55 -0.85
N TYR A 42 -5.47 16.24 -1.90
CA TYR A 42 -5.52 17.05 -3.13
C TYR A 42 -6.84 17.76 -3.39
N ALA A 43 -7.96 17.30 -2.81
CA ALA A 43 -9.27 17.94 -3.00
C ALA A 43 -9.30 19.40 -2.56
N THR A 44 -8.46 19.79 -1.60
CA THR A 44 -8.35 21.19 -1.14
C THR A 44 -7.25 21.98 -1.84
N TYR A 45 -6.20 21.32 -2.35
CA TYR A 45 -5.07 21.95 -3.06
C TYR A 45 -4.46 20.98 -4.08
N SER A 46 -4.51 21.34 -5.37
CA SER A 46 -3.80 20.59 -6.41
C SER A 46 -2.29 20.85 -6.32
N PRO A 47 -1.44 19.82 -6.09
CA PRO A 47 0.01 20.00 -6.15
C PRO A 47 0.45 20.24 -7.59
N THR A 48 1.51 21.03 -7.75
CA THR A 48 2.12 21.35 -9.06
C THR A 48 2.96 20.20 -9.64
N ASP A 49 3.27 19.16 -8.86
CA ASP A 49 4.07 18.01 -9.32
C ASP A 49 3.40 16.69 -8.89
N TYR A 50 2.87 15.97 -9.87
CA TYR A 50 2.05 14.77 -9.73
C TYR A 50 2.85 13.46 -9.78
N ASN A 51 4.10 13.51 -10.25
CA ASN A 51 4.86 12.31 -10.58
C ASN A 51 5.13 11.40 -9.37
N ARG A 52 5.25 11.97 -8.17
CA ARG A 52 5.57 11.22 -6.94
C ARG A 52 4.39 10.54 -6.30
N THR A 53 3.20 11.11 -6.45
CA THR A 53 1.95 10.42 -6.12
C THR A 53 1.81 9.16 -6.96
N TYR A 54 2.11 9.26 -8.26
CA TYR A 54 2.09 8.09 -9.13
C TYR A 54 3.15 7.07 -8.74
N GLU A 55 4.39 7.48 -8.42
CA GLU A 55 5.42 6.55 -7.90
C GLU A 55 4.97 5.83 -6.61
N LEU A 56 4.31 6.52 -5.69
CA LEU A 56 3.76 5.93 -4.47
C LEU A 56 2.63 4.93 -4.77
N LEU A 57 1.70 5.30 -5.65
CA LEU A 57 0.59 4.43 -6.06
C LEU A 57 1.12 3.20 -6.80
N ASP A 58 2.19 3.35 -7.58
CA ASP A 58 2.87 2.27 -8.28
C ASP A 58 3.72 1.39 -7.36
N ALA A 59 4.16 1.92 -6.21
CA ALA A 59 4.87 1.14 -5.20
C ALA A 59 3.98 0.17 -4.42
N VAL A 60 2.64 0.29 -4.48
CA VAL A 60 1.72 -0.63 -3.79
C VAL A 60 1.86 -2.04 -4.38
N SER A 61 2.43 -2.94 -3.57
CA SER A 61 2.76 -4.31 -3.96
C SER A 61 2.10 -5.32 -3.04
N GLY A 62 1.86 -6.52 -3.54
CA GLY A 62 1.23 -7.61 -2.79
C GLY A 62 1.96 -8.93 -3.01
N LYS A 63 2.16 -9.70 -1.94
CA LYS A 63 2.74 -11.05 -2.04
C LYS A 63 2.11 -12.03 -1.05
N VAL A 64 2.19 -13.31 -1.39
CA VAL A 64 1.82 -14.41 -0.50
C VAL A 64 3.06 -14.92 0.19
N VAL A 65 3.07 -14.89 1.52
CA VAL A 65 4.15 -15.43 2.35
C VAL A 65 3.65 -16.69 3.02
N LYS A 66 4.40 -17.79 2.85
CA LYS A 66 4.16 -19.05 3.55
C LYS A 66 5.19 -19.18 4.67
N ASN A 67 4.73 -19.30 5.90
CA ASN A 67 5.64 -19.51 7.03
C ASN A 67 6.03 -21.00 7.16
N SER A 68 7.02 -21.27 8.02
CA SER A 68 7.52 -22.63 8.28
C SER A 68 6.47 -23.59 8.86
N LYS A 69 5.37 -23.06 9.42
CA LYS A 69 4.24 -23.82 9.94
C LYS A 69 3.17 -24.13 8.87
N GLY A 70 3.38 -23.69 7.63
CA GLY A 70 2.45 -23.89 6.53
C GLY A 70 1.29 -22.91 6.48
N ASN A 71 1.27 -21.88 7.34
CA ASN A 71 0.26 -20.83 7.28
C ASN A 71 0.61 -19.84 6.18
N TYR A 72 -0.43 -19.32 5.52
CA TYR A 72 -0.31 -18.32 4.47
C TYR A 72 -0.69 -16.95 5.03
N THR A 73 0.11 -15.95 4.68
CA THR A 73 -0.15 -14.53 4.94
C THR A 73 -0.15 -13.79 3.62
N ILE A 74 -1.10 -12.89 3.41
CA ILE A 74 -1.07 -11.96 2.28
C ILE A 74 -0.54 -10.64 2.83
N GLU A 75 0.61 -10.22 2.33
CA GLU A 75 1.23 -8.95 2.69
C GLU A 75 0.98 -7.95 1.57
N VAL A 76 0.42 -6.80 1.92
CA VAL A 76 0.34 -5.62 1.05
C VAL A 76 1.25 -4.55 1.65
N TYR A 77 2.16 -4.01 0.86
CA TYR A 77 3.22 -3.12 1.33
C TYR A 77 3.64 -2.15 0.23
N PHE A 78 4.40 -1.12 0.60
CA PHE A 78 5.06 -0.23 -0.35
C PHE A 78 6.43 -0.79 -0.71
N ASP A 79 6.64 -1.10 -1.98
CA ASP A 79 7.93 -1.52 -2.50
C ASP A 79 8.70 -0.29 -3.00
N GLU A 80 9.59 0.21 -2.14
CA GLU A 80 10.40 1.40 -2.39
C GLU A 80 11.31 1.30 -3.63
N SER A 81 11.49 0.10 -4.21
CA SER A 81 12.26 -0.07 -5.45
C SER A 81 11.56 0.52 -6.68
N PHE A 82 10.23 0.70 -6.63
CA PHE A 82 9.45 1.38 -7.67
C PHE A 82 9.44 2.90 -7.54
N MET A 83 10.05 3.45 -6.48
CA MET A 83 10.09 4.87 -6.21
C MET A 83 11.46 5.45 -6.52
N SER A 84 11.51 6.63 -7.15
CA SER A 84 12.79 7.26 -7.46
C SER A 84 13.41 7.89 -6.20
N SER A 85 14.73 7.78 -6.04
CA SER A 85 15.46 8.34 -4.90
C SER A 85 15.71 9.85 -5.01
N LYS A 86 15.17 10.54 -6.04
CA LYS A 86 15.50 11.97 -6.23
C LYS A 86 14.99 12.79 -5.04
N SER A 87 15.83 13.63 -4.46
CA SER A 87 15.40 14.75 -3.63
C SER A 87 14.98 15.88 -4.58
N SER A 88 13.78 16.45 -4.47
CA SER A 88 13.48 17.66 -5.25
C SER A 88 14.06 18.87 -4.53
N THR A 89 14.75 19.72 -5.28
CA THR A 89 15.31 20.98 -4.79
C THR A 89 14.24 22.06 -4.55
N TYR A 90 13.00 21.85 -5.02
CA TYR A 90 11.88 22.77 -4.83
C TYR A 90 10.53 22.04 -4.76
N GLY A 91 9.61 22.53 -3.92
CA GLY A 91 8.24 22.05 -3.81
C GLY A 91 8.10 20.79 -2.95
N TRP A 92 7.10 19.96 -3.25
CA TRP A 92 6.73 18.79 -2.45
C TRP A 92 7.86 17.79 -2.22
N GLY A 93 8.78 17.63 -3.17
CA GLY A 93 9.92 16.72 -3.04
C GLY A 93 11.09 17.26 -2.20
N THR A 94 10.94 18.46 -1.60
CA THR A 94 11.90 19.06 -0.66
C THR A 94 11.61 18.68 0.79
N HIS A 95 10.49 18.01 1.08
CA HIS A 95 10.21 17.49 2.42
C HIS A 95 11.01 16.20 2.67
N SER A 96 12.31 16.33 2.95
CA SER A 96 13.12 15.22 3.45
C SER A 96 12.36 14.39 4.50
N GLY A 97 12.74 13.11 4.67
CA GLY A 97 12.29 12.34 5.83
C GLY A 97 12.37 13.17 7.11
N PHE A 98 11.50 12.90 8.09
CA PHE A 98 11.46 13.65 9.36
C PHE A 98 12.85 13.72 10.06
N ASP A 99 13.75 12.80 9.73
CA ASP A 99 15.13 12.65 10.16
C ASP A 99 16.19 13.23 9.19
N GLY A 100 15.79 13.91 8.11
CA GLY A 100 16.68 14.33 7.04
C GLY A 100 17.11 13.21 6.09
N GLY A 101 16.51 12.02 6.24
CA GLY A 101 16.77 10.83 5.43
C GLY A 101 16.04 10.84 4.08
N ASP A 102 16.07 9.67 3.42
CA ASP A 102 15.44 9.44 2.13
C ASP A 102 13.98 9.90 2.10
N PHE A 103 13.61 10.72 1.13
CA PHE A 103 12.25 11.22 0.98
C PHE A 103 11.20 10.09 0.87
N ARG A 104 11.58 8.90 0.37
CA ARG A 104 10.71 7.73 0.29
C ARG A 104 10.16 7.35 1.66
N SER A 105 11.01 7.31 2.68
CA SER A 105 10.58 7.04 4.05
C SER A 105 9.72 8.18 4.59
N GLY A 106 10.05 9.44 4.30
CA GLY A 106 9.26 10.61 4.72
C GLY A 106 7.84 10.65 4.15
N LEU A 107 7.67 10.33 2.87
CA LEU A 107 6.35 10.27 2.23
C LEU A 107 5.52 9.10 2.79
N ILE A 108 6.13 7.92 2.91
CA ILE A 108 5.47 6.74 3.49
C ILE A 108 5.09 7.02 4.95
N ASP A 109 5.98 7.61 5.73
CA ASP A 109 5.75 8.00 7.13
C ASP A 109 4.59 9.00 7.25
N SER A 110 4.51 9.98 6.34
CA SER A 110 3.41 10.94 6.28
C SER A 110 2.05 10.30 5.96
N ILE A 111 2.03 9.21 5.18
CA ILE A 111 0.82 8.41 4.91
C ILE A 111 0.43 7.59 6.15
N ILE A 112 1.43 7.02 6.82
CA ILE A 112 1.23 6.09 7.94
C ILE A 112 0.79 6.83 9.22
N HIS A 113 1.37 7.99 9.48
CA HIS A 113 1.20 8.72 10.74
C HIS A 113 0.44 10.03 10.57
N GLY A 114 0.06 10.37 9.34
CA GLY A 114 -0.46 11.70 9.00
C GLY A 114 0.62 12.79 9.07
N MET A 115 0.27 14.01 8.68
CA MET A 115 1.17 15.15 8.80
C MET A 115 0.86 15.97 10.06
N ARG A 116 1.85 16.20 10.94
CA ARG A 116 1.76 17.26 11.96
C ARG A 116 1.97 18.62 11.31
N GLY A 117 0.93 19.13 10.63
CA GLY A 117 0.94 20.46 10.00
C GLY A 117 0.67 21.62 10.98
N SER A 118 0.59 22.85 10.47
CA SER A 118 -0.02 23.98 11.17
C SER A 118 -1.55 23.89 11.08
N ARG A 119 -2.30 24.61 11.93
CA ARG A 119 -3.78 24.71 11.84
C ARG A 119 -4.32 25.23 10.50
N THR A 120 -3.45 25.77 9.65
CA THR A 120 -3.75 26.25 8.30
C THR A 120 -3.45 25.22 7.22
N ASN A 121 -2.84 24.09 7.57
CA ASN A 121 -2.67 22.95 6.69
C ASN A 121 -3.98 22.14 6.70
N PRO A 122 -4.63 21.90 5.55
CA PRO A 122 -5.84 21.07 5.48
C PRO A 122 -5.60 19.61 5.90
N ARG A 123 -4.34 19.22 6.10
CA ARG A 123 -3.89 17.90 6.58
C ARG A 123 -3.54 17.89 8.08
N TYR A 124 -4.03 18.88 8.82
CA TYR A 124 -3.78 19.00 10.25
C TYR A 124 -4.76 18.14 11.06
N GLY A 125 -4.22 17.21 11.85
CA GLY A 125 -4.96 16.44 12.85
C GLY A 125 -4.94 14.93 12.62
N GLU A 126 -5.55 14.19 13.55
CA GLU A 126 -5.71 12.72 13.49
C GLU A 126 -6.58 12.26 12.31
N SER A 127 -7.34 13.18 11.70
CA SER A 127 -8.35 12.93 10.67
C SER A 127 -7.81 12.69 9.25
N THR A 128 -6.48 12.70 9.06
CA THR A 128 -5.81 12.46 7.76
C THR A 128 -4.99 11.18 7.73
N ASN A 129 -5.36 10.20 8.58
CA ASN A 129 -4.68 8.91 8.65
C ASN A 129 -5.05 8.01 7.45
N VAL A 130 -4.57 8.38 6.26
CA VAL A 130 -4.85 7.70 4.99
C VAL A 130 -4.60 6.21 5.12
N ILE A 131 -3.53 5.81 5.80
CA ILE A 131 -3.23 4.38 5.98
C ILE A 131 -4.29 3.64 6.77
N GLU A 132 -4.94 4.28 7.75
CA GLU A 132 -5.89 3.59 8.61
C GLU A 132 -7.18 3.28 7.85
N VAL A 133 -7.66 4.25 7.06
CA VAL A 133 -8.80 4.06 6.16
C VAL A 133 -8.47 3.00 5.12
N VAL A 134 -7.30 3.08 4.48
CA VAL A 134 -6.86 2.13 3.47
C VAL A 134 -6.69 0.73 4.05
N ARG A 135 -6.16 0.60 5.28
CA ARG A 135 -6.00 -0.68 5.99
C ARG A 135 -7.35 -1.30 6.32
N GLN A 136 -8.28 -0.54 6.90
CA GLN A 136 -9.60 -1.06 7.24
C GLN A 136 -10.35 -1.56 5.99
N GLU A 137 -10.24 -0.84 4.88
CA GLU A 137 -10.82 -1.27 3.60
C GLU A 137 -10.08 -2.47 3.01
N ALA A 138 -8.75 -2.51 3.06
CA ALA A 138 -7.96 -3.67 2.64
C ALA A 138 -8.34 -4.93 3.43
N GLU A 139 -8.54 -4.81 4.75
CA GLU A 139 -9.01 -5.90 5.61
C GLU A 139 -10.44 -6.35 5.24
N ARG A 140 -11.35 -5.42 4.93
CA ARG A 140 -12.70 -5.75 4.43
C ARG A 140 -12.65 -6.47 3.09
N TYR A 141 -11.85 -5.98 2.15
CA TYR A 141 -11.67 -6.60 0.84
C TYR A 141 -11.04 -7.98 0.97
N ALA A 142 -10.01 -8.14 1.80
CA ALA A 142 -9.39 -9.42 2.07
C ALA A 142 -10.41 -10.44 2.59
N ASN A 143 -11.24 -10.05 3.57
CA ASN A 143 -12.27 -10.92 4.11
C ASN A 143 -13.34 -11.32 3.07
N SER A 144 -13.68 -10.43 2.14
CA SER A 144 -14.64 -10.73 1.06
C SER A 144 -14.02 -11.63 -0.02
N ILE A 145 -12.80 -11.30 -0.46
CA ILE A 145 -12.08 -12.03 -1.51
C ILE A 145 -11.70 -13.43 -1.03
N LEU A 146 -11.19 -13.57 0.19
CA LEU A 146 -10.80 -14.88 0.72
C LEU A 146 -11.98 -15.86 0.75
N LYS A 147 -13.20 -15.40 1.08
CA LYS A 147 -14.44 -16.21 1.01
C LYS A 147 -14.81 -16.68 -0.40
N LYS A 148 -14.32 -16.00 -1.45
CA LYS A 148 -14.55 -16.37 -2.85
C LYS A 148 -13.56 -17.41 -3.33
N TYR A 149 -12.34 -17.41 -2.79
CA TYR A 149 -11.24 -18.26 -3.24
C TYR A 149 -11.01 -19.51 -2.35
N ILE A 150 -11.44 -19.45 -1.09
CA ILE A 150 -11.33 -20.49 -0.06
C ILE A 150 -12.73 -20.85 0.41
#